data_AF-A0AAJ2DAR7-F1
#
_entry.id   AF-A0AAJ2DAR7-F1
#
_cell.length_a   1.000
_cell.length_b   1.000
_cell.length_c   1.000
_cell.angle_alpha   90.00
_cell.angle_beta   90.00
_cell.angle_gamma   90.00
#
_symmetry.space_group_name_H-M   'P 1'
#
loop_
_entity.id
_entity.type
_entity.pdbx_description
1 polymer ?
#
loop_
_entity_poly.entity_id
_entity_poly.type
_entity_poly.pdbx_seq_one_letter_code
_entity_poly.pdbx_strand_id
1 'polypeptide(L)' 'MLTYIEYAESAASLEKSRLFRDAASDWSRAASAARTPVNREWASIRAAYCNHAIHRPQWFENRGPVF' A
#
# COMPACT_ATOMS: atom_id res chain seq x y z
N MET A 1 6.48 2.42 -19.68
CA MET A 1 6.22 1.59 -18.48
C MET A 1 6.77 2.36 -17.30
N LEU A 2 5.97 2.64 -16.26
CA LEU A 2 6.46 3.38 -15.10
C LEU A 2 7.46 2.55 -14.29
N THR A 3 8.34 3.24 -13.56
CA THR A 3 9.37 2.68 -12.70
C THR A 3 8.79 2.26 -11.34
N TYR A 4 9.57 1.48 -10.59
CA TYR A 4 9.24 1.15 -9.20
C TYR A 4 8.93 2.40 -8.35
N ILE A 5 9.75 3.46 -8.48
CA ILE A 5 9.62 4.67 -7.65
C ILE A 5 8.31 5.39 -7.97
N GLU A 6 7.97 5.58 -9.25
CA GLU A 6 6.73 6.25 -9.65
C GLU A 6 5.48 5.51 -9.13
N TYR A 7 5.45 4.17 -9.23
CA TYR A 7 4.36 3.39 -8.66
C TYR A 7 4.33 3.47 -7.12
N ALA A 8 5.49 3.41 -6.46
CA ALA A 8 5.59 3.46 -5.01
C ALA A 8 5.16 4.82 -4.43
N GLU A 9 5.51 5.93 -5.08
CA GLU A 9 5.10 7.28 -4.69
C GLU A 9 3.60 7.50 -4.87
N SER A 10 3.03 7.01 -5.98
CA SER A 10 1.58 7.02 -6.22
C SER A 10 0.86 6.20 -5.14
N ALA A 11 1.30 4.97 -4.90
CA ALA A 11 0.72 4.09 -3.90
C ALA A 11 0.77 4.71 -2.50
N ALA A 12 1.91 5.26 -2.08
CA ALA A 12 2.06 5.92 -0.78
C ALA A 12 1.15 7.16 -0.65
N SER A 13 0.92 7.91 -1.72
CA SER A 13 -0.01 9.04 -1.73
C SER A 13 -1.46 8.59 -1.58
N LEU A 14 -1.85 7.50 -2.26
CA LEU A 14 -3.18 6.87 -2.14
C LEU A 14 -3.41 6.31 -0.73
N GLU A 15 -2.40 5.71 -0.10
CA GLU A 15 -2.48 5.25 1.29
C GLU A 15 -2.76 6.38 2.28
N LYS A 16 -2.09 7.53 2.13
CA LYS A 16 -2.34 8.71 2.97
C LYS A 16 -3.78 9.20 2.84
N SER A 17 -4.35 9.08 1.64
CA SER A 17 -5.74 9.42 1.34
C SER A 17 -6.73 8.29 1.69
N ARG A 18 -6.27 7.19 2.30
CA ARG A 18 -7.06 5.99 2.64
C ARG A 18 -7.74 5.32 1.45
N LEU A 19 -7.23 5.55 0.24
CA LEU A 19 -7.69 4.89 -0.98
C LEU A 19 -7.00 3.52 -1.12
N PHE A 20 -7.26 2.63 -0.16
CA PHE A 20 -6.49 1.39 0.00
C PHE A 20 -6.61 0.42 -1.19
N ARG A 21 -7.75 0.42 -1.91
CA ARG A 21 -7.90 -0.40 -3.11
C ARG A 21 -6.94 0.02 -4.21
N ASP A 22 -6.87 1.32 -4.48
CA ASP A 22 -6.00 1.86 -5.53
C ASP A 22 -4.53 1.78 -5.09
N ALA A 23 -4.24 2.04 -3.82
CA ALA A 23 -2.92 1.86 -3.25
C ALA A 23 -2.41 0.41 -3.38
N ALA A 24 -3.27 -0.59 -3.12
CA ALA A 24 -2.91 -1.99 -3.28
C ALA A 24 -2.54 -2.32 -4.74
N SER A 25 -3.29 -1.78 -5.69
CA SER A 25 -3.02 -1.93 -7.13
C SER A 25 -1.66 -1.34 -7.51
N ASP A 26 -1.37 -0.11 -7.06
CA ASP A 26 -0.10 0.55 -7.39
C ASP A 26 1.10 -0.08 -6.68
N TRP A 27 0.95 -0.56 -5.44
CA TRP A 27 1.99 -1.36 -4.79
C TRP A 27 2.25 -2.69 -5.51
N SER A 28 1.21 -3.36 -6.01
CA SER A 28 1.38 -4.57 -6.81
C SER A 28 2.13 -4.29 -8.11
N ARG A 29 1.89 -3.13 -8.74
CA ARG A 29 2.65 -2.69 -9.93
C ARG A 29 4.09 -2.33 -9.59
N ALA A 30 4.32 -1.67 -8.45
CA ALA A 30 5.66 -1.39 -7.94
C ALA A 30 6.46 -2.69 -7.72
N ALA A 31 5.84 -3.72 -7.12
CA ALA A 31 6.48 -5.02 -6.92
C ALA A 31 6.90 -5.67 -8.25
N SER A 32 6.03 -5.62 -9.26
CA SER A 32 6.33 -6.12 -10.62
C SER A 32 7.43 -5.31 -11.32
N ALA A 33 7.51 -4.00 -11.09
CA ALA A 33 8.53 -3.12 -11.66
C ALA A 33 9.88 -3.15 -10.90
N ALA A 34 9.91 -3.70 -9.68
CA ALA A 34 11.09 -3.73 -8.84
C ALA A 34 12.17 -4.70 -9.35
N ARG A 35 13.36 -4.15 -9.59
CA ARG A 35 14.55 -4.92 -9.99
C ARG A 35 15.26 -5.59 -8.81
N THR A 36 15.23 -4.95 -7.64
CA THR A 36 15.87 -5.48 -6.43
C THR A 36 14.88 -6.30 -5.61
N PRO A 37 15.30 -7.44 -5.01
CA PRO A 37 14.42 -8.28 -4.21
C PRO A 37 13.77 -7.54 -3.03
N VAL A 38 14.54 -6.69 -2.34
CA VAL A 38 14.05 -5.91 -1.19
C VAL A 38 12.90 -5.00 -1.57
N ASN A 39 12.98 -4.31 -2.71
CA ASN A 39 11.91 -3.42 -3.16
C ASN A 39 10.66 -4.20 -3.59
N ARG A 40 10.84 -5.38 -4.19
CA ARG A 40 9.74 -6.26 -4.57
C ARG A 40 9.00 -6.78 -3.34
N GLU A 41 9.75 -7.24 -2.35
CA GLU A 41 9.20 -7.73 -1.08
C GLU A 41 8.47 -6.62 -0.33
N TRP A 42 9.09 -5.46 -0.18
CA TRP A 42 8.48 -4.29 0.44
C TRP A 42 7.15 -3.93 -0.21
N ALA A 43 7.13 -3.77 -1.54
CA ALA A 43 5.93 -3.44 -2.28
C ALA A 43 4.85 -4.54 -2.19
N SER A 44 5.24 -5.81 -2.18
CA SER A 44 4.30 -6.93 -2.02
C SER A 44 3.64 -6.93 -0.63
N ILE A 45 4.42 -6.67 0.42
CA ILE A 45 3.91 -6.55 1.80
C ILE A 45 2.96 -5.34 1.92
N ARG A 46 3.30 -4.21 1.30
CA ARG A 46 2.41 -3.03 1.29
C ARG A 46 1.12 -3.26 0.52
N ALA A 47 1.16 -3.96 -0.61
CA ALA A 47 -0.04 -4.35 -1.34
C ALA A 47 -0.95 -5.23 -0.47
N ALA A 48 -0.38 -6.20 0.25
CA ALA A 48 -1.12 -7.05 1.18
C ALA A 48 -1.73 -6.23 2.34
N TYR A 49 -0.95 -5.32 2.94
CA TYR A 49 -1.44 -4.40 3.98
C TYR A 49 -2.66 -3.61 3.49
N CYS A 50 -2.57 -3.01 2.30
CA CYS A 50 -3.66 -2.25 1.72
C CYS A 50 -4.91 -3.11 1.49
N ASN A 51 -4.75 -4.32 0.97
CA ASN A 51 -5.86 -5.26 0.80
C ASN A 51 -6.54 -5.60 2.14
N HIS A 52 -5.78 -5.78 3.22
CA HIS A 52 -6.34 -5.97 4.55
C HIS A 52 -7.05 -4.71 5.08
N ALA A 53 -6.49 -3.53 4.83
CA ALA A 53 -7.05 -2.26 5.28
C ALA A 53 -8.42 -1.94 4.64
N ILE A 54 -8.69 -2.41 3.42
CA ILE A 54 -10.02 -2.29 2.76
C ILE A 54 -11.14 -2.86 3.64
N HIS A 55 -10.85 -3.93 4.38
CA HIS A 55 -11.84 -4.64 5.19
C HIS A 55 -11.82 -4.23 6.66
N ARG A 56 -10.92 -3.32 7.07
CA ARG A 56 -10.92 -2.83 8.46
C ARG A 56 -12.12 -1.92 8.69
N PRO A 57 -12.95 -2.19 9.71
CA PRO A 57 -14.02 -1.28 10.08
C PRO A 57 -13.44 0.06 10.55
N GLN A 58 -13.94 1.17 9.98
CA GLN A 58 -13.48 2.53 10.30
C GLN A 58 -13.59 2.90 11.79
N TRP A 59 -14.46 2.22 12.55
CA TRP A 59 -14.65 2.48 13.98
C TRP A 59 -13.49 2.02 14.87
N PHE A 60 -12.57 1.18 14.35
CA PHE A 60 -11.34 0.82 15.06
C PHE A 60 -10.24 1.89 14.97
N GLU A 61 -10.24 2.74 13.96
CA GLU A 61 -9.22 3.81 13.83
C GLU A 61 -9.54 5.04 14.68
N ASN A 62 -10.81 5.24 15.06
CA ASN A 62 -11.24 6.37 15.90
C ASN A 62 -11.17 6.10 17.40
N ARG A 63 -10.90 4.86 17.82
CA ARG A 63 -10.57 4.56 19.21
C ARG A 63 -9.05 4.51 19.28
N GLY A 64 -8.45 5.62 19.70
CA GLY A 64 -7.06 5.60 20.17
C GLY A 64 -6.87 4.50 21.22
N PRO A 65 -5.61 4.13 21.53
CA PRO A 65 -5.34 3.09 22.53
C PRO A 65 -6.17 3.37 23.79
N VAL A 66 -7.03 2.41 24.13
CA VAL A 66 -7.72 2.39 25.42
C VAL A 66 -6.64 1.97 26.41
N PHE A 67 -6.01 2.97 27.04
CA PHE A 67 -5.14 2.77 28.20
C PHE A 67 -5.96 2.46 29.44
#